data_AF-B6AS97-F1
#
_entry.id   AF-B6AS97-F1
#
_cell.length_a   1.000
_cell.length_b   1.000
_cell.length_c   1.000
_cell.angle_alpha   90.00
_cell.angle_beta   90.00
_cell.angle_gamma   90.00
#
_symmetry.space_group_name_H-M   'P 1'
#
loop_
_entity.id
_entity.type
_entity.pdbx_description
1 polymer ?
#
loop_
_entity_poly.entity_id
_entity_poly.type
_entity_poly.pdbx_seq_one_letter_code
_entity_poly.pdbx_strand_id
1 'polypeptide(L)' 'MNADDAYCIGCGCNDLNSCTGGCSWVRLDRNAHLGVCSECEHMVSDWDKGKRGFSPEAEANLLR' A
#
# COMPACT_ATOMS: atom_id res chain seq x y z
N MET A 1 5.68 -9.01 12.25
CA MET A 1 5.26 -8.78 10.86
C MET A 1 5.12 -10.15 10.24
N ASN A 2 3.90 -10.59 9.93
CA ASN A 2 3.72 -11.85 9.21
C ASN A 2 4.30 -11.66 7.81
N ALA A 3 5.02 -12.67 7.32
CA ALA A 3 5.78 -12.60 6.08
C ALA A 3 4.89 -12.66 4.81
N ASP A 4 3.59 -12.35 4.92
CA ASP A 4 2.61 -12.40 3.83
C ASP A 4 1.80 -11.10 3.71
N ASP A 5 1.97 -10.14 4.63
CA ASP A 5 1.21 -8.90 4.64
C ASP A 5 1.79 -7.93 3.61
N ALA A 6 1.01 -7.58 2.59
CA ALA A 6 1.34 -6.52 1.65
C ALA A 6 0.81 -5.17 2.12
N TYR A 7 1.59 -4.10 1.93
CA TYR A 7 1.25 -2.76 2.41
C TYR A 7 1.09 -1.78 1.24
N CYS A 8 0.07 -0.93 1.33
CA CYS A 8 -0.12 0.14 0.35
C CYS A 8 1.00 1.19 0.48
N ILE A 9 1.70 1.47 -0.63
CA ILE A 9 2.77 2.48 -0.62
C ILE A 9 2.25 3.92 -0.42
N GLY A 10 0.95 4.15 -0.64
CA GLY A 10 0.34 5.47 -0.50
C GLY A 10 -0.14 5.78 0.92
N CYS A 11 -0.81 4.85 1.59
CA CYS A 11 -1.43 5.08 2.90
C CYS A 11 -1.04 4.08 3.99
N GLY A 12 -0.33 2.99 3.66
CA GLY A 12 0.08 1.97 4.62
C GLY A 12 -0.98 0.92 4.98
N CYS A 13 -2.17 0.93 4.37
CA CYS A 13 -3.19 -0.10 4.63
C CYS A 13 -2.70 -1.51 4.21
N ASN A 14 -3.25 -2.55 4.84
CA ASN A 14 -3.00 -3.95 4.48
C ASN A 14 -4.28 -4.79 4.57
N ASP A 15 -4.17 -6.09 4.31
CA ASP A 15 -5.33 -7.02 4.31
C ASP A 15 -6.03 -7.09 5.69
N LEU A 16 -5.34 -6.74 6.79
CA LEU A 16 -5.88 -6.75 8.16
C LEU A 16 -6.34 -5.36 8.65
N ASN A 17 -5.84 -4.30 8.04
CA ASN A 17 -6.08 -2.90 8.40
C ASN A 17 -6.33 -2.10 7.12
N SER A 18 -7.55 -2.20 6.60
CA SER A 18 -7.98 -1.45 5.41
C SER A 18 -8.14 0.05 5.71
N CYS A 19 -8.27 0.86 4.65
CA CYS A 19 -8.69 2.25 4.79
C CYS A 19 -10.06 2.38 5.48
N THR A 20 -10.34 3.55 6.04
CA THR A 20 -11.66 3.89 6.60
C THR A 20 -12.72 3.78 5.53
N GLY A 21 -13.76 2.97 5.76
CA GLY A 21 -14.79 2.66 4.75
C GLY A 21 -14.43 1.47 3.84
N GLY A 22 -13.25 0.89 4.01
CA GLY A 22 -12.74 -0.22 3.22
C GLY A 22 -12.00 0.25 1.96
N CYS A 23 -11.13 -0.61 1.44
CA CYS A 23 -10.44 -0.41 0.17
C CYS A 23 -10.10 -1.77 -0.44
N SER A 24 -9.76 -1.78 -1.73
CA SER A 24 -9.27 -2.98 -2.43
C SER A 24 -7.93 -2.71 -3.10
N TRP A 25 -7.19 -3.77 -3.44
CA TRP A 25 -5.93 -3.64 -4.17
C TRP A 25 -6.18 -3.30 -5.65
N VAL A 26 -5.58 -2.22 -6.13
CA VAL A 26 -5.51 -1.85 -7.56
C VAL A 26 -4.23 -2.40 -8.20
N ARG A 27 -3.15 -2.39 -7.42
CA ARG A 27 -1.88 -3.05 -7.73
C ARG A 27 -1.42 -3.81 -6.50
N LEU A 28 -0.84 -4.99 -6.70
CA LEU A 28 -0.35 -5.83 -5.63
C LEU A 28 0.82 -6.67 -6.12
N ASP A 29 1.93 -6.59 -5.39
CA ASP A 29 3.07 -7.47 -5.52
C ASP A 29 3.34 -8.11 -4.16
N ARG A 30 2.85 -9.34 -4.00
CA ARG A 30 3.03 -10.11 -2.75
C ARG A 30 4.47 -10.53 -2.52
N ASN A 31 5.29 -10.66 -3.57
CA ASN A 31 6.71 -10.98 -3.40
C ASN A 31 7.47 -9.79 -2.80
N ALA A 32 7.09 -8.58 -3.20
CA ALA A 32 7.63 -7.34 -2.64
C ALA A 32 6.97 -6.92 -1.31
N HIS A 33 5.85 -7.54 -0.92
CA HIS A 33 4.98 -7.10 0.19
C HIS A 33 4.46 -5.67 0.03
N LEU A 34 4.19 -5.25 -1.21
CA LEU A 34 3.77 -3.89 -1.52
C LEU A 34 2.58 -3.86 -2.47
N GLY A 35 1.81 -2.79 -2.42
CA GLY A 35 0.71 -2.55 -3.35
C GLY A 35 0.26 -1.10 -3.41
N VAL A 36 -0.81 -0.87 -4.15
CA VAL A 36 -1.56 0.38 -4.18
C VAL A 36 -3.04 0.04 -4.02
N CYS A 37 -3.69 0.60 -3.02
CA CYS A 37 -5.13 0.42 -2.80
C CYS A 37 -5.98 1.44 -3.58
N SER A 38 -7.29 1.21 -3.63
CA SER A 38 -8.28 2.07 -4.32
C SER A 38 -8.32 3.51 -3.81
N GLU A 39 -8.01 3.75 -2.53
CA GLU A 39 -7.93 5.11 -1.99
C GLU A 39 -6.64 5.85 -2.39
N CYS A 40 -5.68 5.14 -3.00
CA CYS A 40 -4.38 5.67 -3.43
C CYS A 40 -4.19 5.57 -4.95
N GLU A 41 -5.27 5.63 -5.74
CA GLU A 41 -5.22 5.53 -7.20
C GLU A 41 -4.22 6.51 -7.86
N HIS A 42 -4.03 7.69 -7.27
CA HIS A 42 -3.05 8.69 -7.73
C HIS A 42 -1.59 8.16 -7.76
N MET A 43 -1.28 7.10 -7.00
CA MET A 43 0.05 6.46 -6.96
C MET A 43 0.23 5.37 -8.03
N VAL A 44 -0.83 4.97 -8.76
CA VAL A 44 -0.76 3.87 -9.74
C VAL A 44 0.21 4.17 -10.88
N SER A 45 0.20 5.39 -11.42
CA SER A 45 1.14 5.79 -12.47
C SER A 45 2.61 5.68 -12.01
N ASP A 46 2.89 6.07 -10.76
CA ASP A 46 4.23 5.97 -10.19
C ASP A 46 4.63 4.51 -9.95
N TRP A 47 3.69 3.68 -9.48
CA TRP A 47 3.88 2.24 -9.33
C TRP A 47 4.22 1.57 -10.66
N ASP A 48 3.46 1.88 -11.71
CA ASP A 48 3.65 1.30 -13.05
C ASP A 48 5.00 1.73 -13.67
N LYS A 49 5.59 2.84 -13.22
CA LYS A 49 6.97 3.28 -13.54
C LYS A 49 8.07 2.62 -12.68
N GLY A 50 7.70 1.72 -11.77
CA GLY A 50 8.63 0.97 -10.92
C GLY A 50 8.89 1.58 -9.54
N LYS A 51 8.18 2.63 -9.12
CA LYS A 51 8.31 3.17 -7.76
C LYS A 51 7.81 2.15 -6.74
N ARG A 52 8.61 1.87 -5.71
CA ARG A 52 8.30 0.92 -4.62
C ARG A 52 8.55 1.50 -3.21
N GLY A 53 8.85 2.79 -3.11
CA GLY A 53 9.01 3.47 -1.82
C GLY A 53 7.67 3.90 -1.23
N PHE A 54 7.60 3.94 0.10
CA PHE A 54 6.45 4.47 0.84
C PHE A 54 6.35 5.99 0.69
N SER A 55 5.12 6.50 0.70
CA SER A 55 4.85 7.91 0.90
C SER A 55 5.15 8.29 2.37
N PRO A 56 5.36 9.58 2.68
CA PRO A 56 5.49 10.02 4.08
C PRO A 56 4.29 9.64 4.96
N GLU A 57 3.10 9.57 4.36
CA GLU A 57 1.88 9.21 5.09
C GLU A 57 1.80 7.71 5.37
N ALA A 58 2.21 6.87 4.42
CA ALA A 58 2.35 5.44 4.64
C ALA A 58 3.41 5.17 5.72
N GLU A 59 4.56 5.84 5.68
CA GLU A 59 5.60 5.72 6.73
C GLU A 59 5.04 6.08 8.11
N ALA A 60 4.32 7.20 8.22
CA ALA A 60 3.71 7.63 9.47
C ALA A 60 2.67 6.63 10.01
N ASN A 61 1.94 5.95 9.14
CA ASN A 61 0.93 4.96 9.52
C ASN A 61 1.53 3.59 9.88
N LEU A 62 2.67 3.23 9.30
CA LEU A 62 3.36 1.95 9.55
C LEU A 62 4.19 1.96 10.85
N LEU A 63 4.55 3.14 11.35
CA LEU A 63 5.33 3.31 12.60
C LEU A 63 4.46 3.46 13.86
N ARG A 64 3.13 3.48 13.71
CA ARG A 64 2.17 3.53 14.82
C ARG A 64 1.90 2.14 15.37
#